data_AF-W5SQW1-F1
#
_entry.id   AF-W5SQW1-F1
#
_cell.length_a   1.000
_cell.length_b   1.000
_cell.length_c   1.000
_cell.angle_alpha   90.00
_cell.angle_beta   90.00
_cell.angle_gamma   90.00
#
_symmetry.space_group_name_H-M   'P 1'
#
loop_
_entity.id
_entity.type
_entity.pdbx_description
1 polymer ?
#
loop_
_entity_poly.entity_id
_entity_poly.type
_entity_poly.pdbx_seq_one_letter_code
_entity_poly.pdbx_strand_id
1 'polypeptide(L)'
;MKQRVFIVFILVSLLLIACDSNTEVVDAETQQKQEEITGIEKGIPSTVRAVLSTHYDANWDEDGKGYNLKGSGKVFNRIVYKTLNGKGLLYDGTTSGDIAAESKAARREIYLFLDYDDSLIKSLAIALNNVIQSPFAIGVLELLFKKIRRCANVYYIDVYDVLQNNLNKLKTLSLEDIVLLRTRLLEFEAAKIKLKNDIAPDGKVITENDALAKVESIHAGCDHIIVLSYDIRYILNRID
;
A
#
# COMPACT_ATOMS: atom_id res chain seq x y z
N MET A 1 -37.58 44.76 -18.70
CA MET A 1 -36.31 44.36 -18.07
C MET A 1 -35.93 42.97 -18.57
N LYS A 2 -34.79 42.94 -19.28
CA LYS A 2 -33.99 41.83 -19.85
C LYS A 2 -34.44 40.37 -19.65
N GLN A 3 -34.85 39.74 -20.76
CA GLN A 3 -34.59 38.31 -21.04
C GLN A 3 -33.07 38.07 -21.00
N ARG A 4 -32.63 37.03 -20.29
CA ARG A 4 -31.25 36.51 -20.39
C ARG A 4 -31.29 35.22 -21.19
N VAL A 5 -30.67 35.33 -22.36
CA VAL A 5 -30.39 34.27 -23.33
C VAL A 5 -29.36 33.32 -22.72
N PHE A 6 -29.71 32.04 -22.57
CA PHE A 6 -28.75 30.95 -22.37
C PHE A 6 -28.59 30.26 -23.74
N ILE A 7 -27.54 30.64 -24.47
CA ILE A 7 -27.13 29.97 -25.71
C ILE A 7 -25.72 29.41 -25.48
N VAL A 8 -25.67 28.08 -25.37
CA VAL A 8 -24.69 27.15 -25.94
C VAL A 8 -23.21 27.58 -25.92
N PHE A 9 -22.44 26.97 -25.02
CA PHE A 9 -20.97 26.86 -25.11
C PHE A 9 -20.58 25.37 -25.09
N ILE A 10 -20.96 24.62 -26.12
CA ILE A 10 -20.39 23.31 -26.45
C ILE A 10 -20.27 23.28 -27.97
N LEU A 11 -19.15 23.76 -28.52
CA LEU A 11 -18.64 23.51 -29.89
C LEU A 11 -17.52 24.52 -30.22
N VAL A 12 -16.39 24.44 -29.52
CA VAL A 12 -15.13 25.06 -29.98
C VAL A 12 -13.98 24.10 -29.71
N SER A 13 -13.98 22.97 -30.41
CA SER A 13 -12.76 22.18 -30.67
C SER A 13 -12.78 21.48 -32.04
N LEU A 14 -13.80 21.74 -32.85
CA LEU A 14 -13.83 21.37 -34.26
C LEU A 14 -13.49 22.61 -35.07
N LEU A 15 -12.50 22.47 -35.95
CA LEU A 15 -11.98 23.45 -36.92
C LEU A 15 -10.82 24.30 -36.40
N LEU A 16 -9.61 23.76 -36.53
CA LEU A 16 -8.48 24.36 -37.26
C LEU A 16 -7.31 23.36 -37.28
N ILE A 17 -7.39 22.33 -38.14
CA ILE A 17 -6.19 21.68 -38.67
C ILE A 17 -6.35 21.70 -40.20
N ALA A 18 -5.82 22.76 -40.79
CA ALA A 18 -5.54 22.82 -42.21
C ALA A 18 -4.25 22.04 -42.47
N CYS A 19 -4.33 21.10 -43.41
CA CYS A 19 -3.25 20.50 -44.21
C CYS A 19 -1.82 20.58 -43.66
N ASP A 20 -1.35 19.49 -43.05
CA ASP A 20 -0.02 18.96 -43.33
C ASP A 20 -0.14 17.43 -43.50
N SER A 21 0.11 16.95 -44.71
CA SER A 21 -0.20 15.57 -45.13
C SER A 21 0.95 14.62 -44.83
N ASN A 22 1.29 14.45 -43.55
CA ASN A 22 2.12 13.34 -43.06
C ASN A 22 2.01 13.06 -41.55
N THR A 23 1.02 13.61 -40.86
CA THR A 23 0.78 13.31 -39.44
C THR A 23 -0.30 12.23 -39.36
N GLU A 24 0.06 11.03 -38.89
CA GLU A 24 -0.92 10.04 -38.46
C GLU A 24 -1.91 10.75 -37.52
N VAL A 25 -3.18 10.81 -37.94
CA VAL A 25 -4.25 11.32 -37.08
C VAL A 25 -4.41 10.29 -35.98
N VAL A 26 -3.74 10.52 -34.85
CA VAL A 26 -3.96 9.74 -33.63
C VAL A 26 -5.43 9.91 -33.28
N ASP A 27 -6.19 8.82 -33.29
CA ASP A 27 -7.60 8.88 -32.95
C ASP A 27 -7.78 9.30 -31.48
N ALA A 28 -8.92 9.91 -31.15
CA ALA A 28 -9.17 10.48 -29.84
C ALA A 28 -9.09 9.42 -28.70
N GLU A 29 -9.41 8.16 -28.99
CA GLU A 29 -9.33 7.06 -28.03
C GLU A 29 -7.87 6.75 -27.69
N THR A 30 -7.01 6.67 -28.71
CA THR A 30 -5.57 6.47 -28.54
C THR A 30 -4.93 7.62 -27.77
N GLN A 31 -5.33 8.87 -28.06
CA GLN A 31 -4.85 10.03 -27.32
C GLN A 31 -5.26 9.96 -25.84
N GLN A 32 -6.54 9.72 -25.54
CA GLN A 32 -7.03 9.61 -24.18
C GLN A 32 -6.31 8.49 -23.41
N LYS A 33 -6.15 7.33 -24.04
CA LYS A 33 -5.44 6.19 -23.43
C LYS A 33 -4.01 6.55 -23.05
N GLN A 34 -3.29 7.29 -23.89
CA GLN A 34 -1.94 7.73 -23.61
C GLN A 34 -1.89 8.75 -22.45
N GLU A 35 -2.86 9.66 -22.36
CA GLU A 35 -2.98 10.59 -21.24
C GLU A 35 -3.21 9.87 -19.90
N GLU A 36 -4.06 8.84 -19.91
CA GLU A 36 -4.32 8.01 -18.73
C GLU A 36 -3.10 7.19 -18.29
N ILE A 37 -2.40 6.56 -19.23
CA ILE A 37 -1.14 5.84 -18.95
C ILE A 37 -0.10 6.78 -18.35
N THR A 38 0.06 7.98 -18.94
CA THR A 38 0.96 9.01 -18.42
C THR A 38 0.56 9.44 -17.00
N GLY A 39 -0.74 9.50 -16.73
CA GLY A 39 -1.29 9.75 -15.40
C GLY A 39 -0.93 8.66 -14.39
N ILE A 40 -1.04 7.39 -14.78
CA ILE A 40 -0.65 6.24 -13.95
C ILE A 40 0.86 6.28 -13.66
N GLU A 41 1.70 6.48 -14.67
CA GLU A 41 3.16 6.52 -14.51
C GLU A 41 3.62 7.61 -13.54
N LYS A 42 3.03 8.81 -13.64
CA LYS A 42 3.29 9.93 -12.73
C LYS A 42 2.66 9.74 -11.35
N GLY A 43 1.56 9.00 -11.29
CA GLY A 43 0.80 8.71 -10.08
C GLY A 43 1.38 7.58 -9.23
N ILE A 44 2.40 6.85 -9.71
CA ILE A 44 3.15 5.93 -8.85
C ILE A 44 3.91 6.79 -7.83
N PRO A 45 3.61 6.69 -6.52
CA PRO A 45 4.27 7.52 -5.54
C PRO A 45 5.77 7.26 -5.56
N SER A 46 6.59 8.31 -5.68
CA SER A 46 8.06 8.17 -5.64
C SER A 46 8.53 7.50 -4.34
N THR A 47 7.77 7.69 -3.26
CA THR A 47 7.93 7.02 -1.97
C THR A 47 7.81 5.50 -2.08
N VAL A 48 6.91 4.96 -2.91
CA VAL A 48 6.73 3.51 -3.07
C VAL A 48 7.99 2.86 -3.64
N ARG A 49 8.67 3.49 -4.60
CA ARG A 49 9.92 2.94 -5.17
C ARG A 49 11.02 2.86 -4.13
N ALA A 50 11.19 3.92 -3.33
CA ALA A 50 12.17 3.96 -2.26
C ALA A 50 11.88 2.90 -1.17
N VAL A 51 10.60 2.73 -0.83
CA VAL A 51 10.14 1.71 0.13
C VAL A 51 10.44 0.31 -0.37
N LEU A 52 10.11 -0.01 -1.63
CA LEU A 52 10.41 -1.31 -2.23
C LEU A 52 11.92 -1.57 -2.33
N SER A 53 12.72 -0.56 -2.70
CA SER A 53 14.18 -0.66 -2.69
C SER A 53 14.70 -1.01 -1.29
N THR A 54 14.16 -0.37 -0.25
CA THR A 54 14.50 -0.70 1.14
C THR A 54 14.05 -2.13 1.49
N HIS A 55 12.86 -2.53 1.06
CA HIS A 55 12.31 -3.86 1.31
C HIS A 55 13.11 -4.99 0.67
N TYR A 56 13.74 -4.76 -0.48
CA TYR A 56 14.58 -5.74 -1.15
C TYR A 56 16.07 -5.65 -0.78
N ASP A 57 16.50 -4.62 -0.03
CA ASP A 57 17.87 -4.51 0.44
C ASP A 57 18.19 -5.55 1.51
N ALA A 58 19.01 -6.55 1.14
CA ALA A 58 19.48 -7.61 2.02
C ALA A 58 20.32 -7.07 3.20
N ASN A 59 20.98 -5.93 3.02
CA ASN A 59 21.88 -5.29 3.98
C ASN A 59 21.15 -4.32 4.93
N TRP A 60 19.83 -4.13 4.77
CA TRP A 60 19.08 -3.28 5.68
C TRP A 60 19.14 -3.84 7.11
N ASP A 61 19.74 -3.05 8.00
CA ASP A 61 20.03 -3.39 9.38
C ASP A 61 18.80 -3.18 10.27
N GLU A 62 18.05 -4.26 10.48
CA GLU A 62 16.87 -4.29 11.35
C GLU A 62 17.22 -3.98 12.81
N ASP A 63 18.34 -4.51 13.31
CA ASP A 63 18.67 -4.45 14.73
C ASP A 63 19.21 -3.07 15.11
N GLY A 64 19.93 -2.41 14.20
CA GLY A 64 20.36 -1.01 14.33
C GLY A 64 19.21 0.00 14.42
N LYS A 65 17.99 -0.36 14.00
CA LYS A 65 16.83 0.55 14.03
C LYS A 65 16.21 0.75 15.41
N GLY A 66 16.36 -0.22 16.31
CA GLY A 66 15.89 -0.07 17.69
C GLY A 66 14.38 0.18 17.83
N TYR A 67 13.54 -0.48 17.05
CA TYR A 67 12.08 -0.29 17.07
C TYR A 67 11.37 -0.78 18.35
N ASN A 68 12.08 -1.44 19.26
CA ASN A 68 11.54 -1.95 20.54
C ASN A 68 10.36 -2.94 20.38
N LEU A 69 10.33 -3.68 19.27
CA LEU A 69 9.36 -4.75 19.01
C LEU A 69 9.86 -6.11 19.53
N LYS A 70 11.18 -6.30 19.60
CA LYS A 70 11.87 -7.49 20.13
C LYS A 70 12.31 -7.29 21.58
N GLY A 71 12.46 -8.39 22.29
CA GLY A 71 12.95 -8.45 23.68
C GLY A 71 11.89 -8.99 24.65
N SER A 72 12.33 -9.28 25.87
CA SER A 72 11.44 -9.80 26.93
C SER A 72 10.24 -8.87 27.15
N GLY A 73 9.05 -9.46 27.16
CA GLY A 73 7.79 -8.73 27.35
C GLY A 73 7.32 -7.91 26.14
N LYS A 74 8.08 -7.86 25.04
CA LYS A 74 7.70 -7.15 23.81
C LYS A 74 6.86 -8.02 22.89
N VAL A 75 6.07 -7.38 22.03
CA VAL A 75 5.08 -8.06 21.21
C VAL A 75 5.68 -9.18 20.36
N PHE A 76 6.84 -8.99 19.73
CA PHE A 76 7.42 -10.04 18.87
C PHE A 76 7.85 -11.31 19.60
N ASN A 77 8.10 -11.21 20.91
CA ASN A 77 8.44 -12.36 21.77
C ASN A 77 7.20 -13.06 22.34
N ARG A 78 5.99 -12.62 21.97
CA ARG A 78 4.74 -13.11 22.58
C ARG A 78 3.71 -13.61 21.58
N ILE A 79 3.74 -13.14 20.34
CA ILE A 79 2.78 -13.55 19.31
C ILE A 79 3.44 -14.50 18.31
N VAL A 80 2.69 -15.51 17.86
CA VAL A 80 3.14 -16.46 16.85
C VAL A 80 2.50 -16.20 15.48
N TYR A 81 3.22 -16.54 14.42
CA TYR A 81 2.65 -16.71 13.09
C TYR A 81 2.85 -18.13 12.60
N LYS A 82 1.98 -18.55 11.68
CA LYS A 82 2.13 -19.84 11.01
C LYS A 82 2.97 -19.66 9.76
N THR A 83 4.00 -20.48 9.64
CA THR A 83 4.79 -20.64 8.42
C THR A 83 3.97 -21.34 7.33
N LEU A 84 4.52 -21.42 6.12
CA LEU A 84 3.90 -22.13 4.99
C LEU A 84 3.57 -23.61 5.30
N ASN A 85 4.39 -24.27 6.13
CA ASN A 85 4.16 -25.65 6.55
C ASN A 85 3.29 -25.79 7.82
N GLY A 86 2.68 -24.69 8.30
CA GLY A 86 1.79 -24.67 9.44
C GLY A 86 2.48 -24.64 10.81
N LYS A 87 3.82 -24.61 10.87
CA LYS A 87 4.58 -24.48 12.12
C LYS A 87 4.41 -23.07 12.71
N GLY A 88 4.14 -22.97 14.00
CA GLY A 88 4.12 -21.70 14.72
C GLY A 88 5.54 -21.20 15.01
N LEU A 89 5.82 -19.93 14.70
CA LEU A 89 7.08 -19.25 15.01
C LEU A 89 6.81 -17.88 15.64
N LEU A 90 7.68 -17.46 16.56
CA LEU A 90 7.70 -16.10 17.10
C LEU A 90 8.30 -15.13 16.08
N TYR A 91 7.97 -13.84 16.22
CA TYR A 91 8.59 -12.76 15.47
C TYR A 91 9.88 -12.25 16.13
N ASP A 92 10.44 -12.94 17.12
CA ASP A 92 11.50 -12.40 17.98
C ASP A 92 12.90 -12.31 17.33
N GLY A 93 13.07 -12.87 16.13
CA GLY A 93 14.35 -12.88 15.42
C GLY A 93 15.36 -13.91 15.93
N THR A 94 14.95 -14.82 16.82
CA THR A 94 15.84 -15.88 17.35
C THR A 94 15.82 -17.17 16.52
N THR A 95 14.93 -17.24 15.52
CA THR A 95 14.80 -18.39 14.62
C THR A 95 16.08 -18.59 13.79
N SER A 96 16.64 -19.80 13.84
CA SER A 96 17.87 -20.19 13.16
C SER A 96 17.65 -21.24 12.07
N GLY A 97 18.68 -21.49 11.25
CA GLY A 97 18.65 -22.46 10.16
C GLY A 97 17.78 -22.02 8.97
N ASP A 98 17.25 -23.00 8.23
CA ASP A 98 16.56 -22.78 6.95
C ASP A 98 15.31 -21.88 7.05
N ILE A 99 14.69 -21.82 8.24
CA ILE A 99 13.49 -20.99 8.50
C ILE A 99 13.82 -19.57 9.00
N ALA A 100 15.09 -19.22 9.19
CA ALA A 100 15.51 -17.88 9.60
C ALA A 100 15.12 -16.82 8.57
N ALA A 101 15.24 -17.16 7.28
CA ALA A 101 14.86 -16.28 6.17
C ALA A 101 13.34 -15.99 6.17
N GLU A 102 12.51 -17.01 6.41
CA GLU A 102 11.05 -16.86 6.54
C GLU A 102 10.68 -15.97 7.74
N SER A 103 11.36 -16.13 8.88
CA SER A 103 11.19 -15.26 10.05
C SER A 103 11.58 -13.81 9.78
N LYS A 104 12.69 -13.58 9.08
CA LYS A 104 13.11 -12.23 8.67
C LYS A 104 12.09 -11.61 7.70
N ALA A 105 11.63 -12.37 6.70
CA ALA A 105 10.62 -11.92 5.75
C ALA A 105 9.31 -11.51 6.44
N ALA A 106 8.82 -12.33 7.36
CA ALA A 106 7.60 -12.04 8.12
C ALA A 106 7.66 -10.71 8.89
N ARG A 107 8.83 -10.34 9.43
CA ARG A 107 9.03 -9.04 10.11
C ARG A 107 9.18 -7.89 9.11
N ARG A 108 9.88 -8.11 8.01
CA ARG A 108 10.02 -7.11 6.93
C ARG A 108 8.69 -6.69 6.35
N GLU A 109 7.72 -7.60 6.25
CA GLU A 109 6.35 -7.27 5.83
C GLU A 109 5.64 -6.31 6.82
N ILE A 110 5.95 -6.40 8.13
CA ILE A 110 5.43 -5.45 9.13
C ILE A 110 6.07 -4.07 8.95
N TYR A 111 7.37 -4.00 8.65
CA TYR A 111 8.04 -2.72 8.38
C TYR A 111 7.59 -2.11 7.05
N LEU A 112 7.37 -2.95 6.03
CA LEU A 112 6.82 -2.56 4.74
C LEU A 112 5.43 -1.94 4.88
N PHE A 113 4.58 -2.49 5.75
CA PHE A 113 3.26 -1.91 6.05
C PHE A 113 3.32 -0.44 6.48
N LEU A 114 4.43 -0.02 7.10
CA LEU A 114 4.64 1.35 7.58
C LEU A 114 5.69 2.10 6.77
N ASP A 115 5.93 1.69 5.53
CA ASP A 115 6.81 2.39 4.59
C ASP A 115 8.27 2.45 5.07
N TYR A 116 8.67 1.54 5.98
CA TYR A 116 9.94 1.63 6.71
C TYR A 116 10.15 2.98 7.45
N ASP A 117 9.07 3.71 7.74
CA ASP A 117 9.11 4.98 8.45
C ASP A 117 9.38 4.74 9.94
N ASP A 118 10.54 5.20 10.41
CA ASP A 118 11.00 4.96 11.78
C ASP A 118 10.03 5.53 12.83
N SER A 119 9.34 6.64 12.53
CA SER A 119 8.40 7.29 13.45
C SER A 119 7.10 6.49 13.56
N LEU A 120 6.54 6.07 12.42
CA LEU A 120 5.35 5.24 12.38
C LEU A 120 5.58 3.87 13.03
N ILE A 121 6.72 3.24 12.74
CA ILE A 121 7.06 1.93 13.33
C ILE A 121 7.19 2.02 14.85
N LYS A 122 7.86 3.06 15.36
CA LYS A 122 7.95 3.29 16.81
C LYS A 122 6.60 3.58 17.44
N SER A 123 5.74 4.37 16.78
CA SER A 123 4.38 4.64 17.26
C SER A 123 3.55 3.36 17.36
N LEU A 124 3.58 2.53 16.30
CA LEU A 124 2.92 1.23 16.32
C LEU A 124 3.49 0.32 17.43
N ALA A 125 4.81 0.27 17.57
CA ALA A 125 5.47 -0.56 18.58
C ALA A 125 5.03 -0.19 20.00
N ILE A 126 4.87 1.10 20.31
CA ILE A 126 4.37 1.55 21.61
C ILE A 126 2.94 1.04 21.83
N ALA A 127 2.04 1.27 20.87
CA ALA A 127 0.65 0.83 20.98
C ALA A 127 0.55 -0.71 21.18
N LEU A 128 1.25 -1.48 20.36
CA LEU A 128 1.24 -2.94 20.44
C LEU A 128 1.82 -3.47 21.76
N ASN A 129 2.91 -2.87 22.24
CA ASN A 129 3.52 -3.25 23.51
C ASN A 129 2.64 -2.91 24.72
N ASN A 130 1.78 -1.90 24.62
CA ASN A 130 0.77 -1.62 25.64
C ASN A 130 -0.36 -2.65 25.58
N VAL A 131 -0.92 -2.91 24.40
CA VAL A 131 -2.03 -3.86 24.23
C VAL A 131 -1.65 -5.28 24.63
N ILE A 132 -0.43 -5.74 24.30
CA ILE A 132 0.01 -7.11 24.62
C ILE A 132 0.15 -7.37 26.13
N GLN A 133 0.16 -6.34 26.99
CA GLN A 133 0.19 -6.56 28.44
C GLN A 133 -1.03 -7.36 28.94
N SER A 134 -2.16 -7.24 28.24
CA SER A 134 -3.32 -8.11 28.48
C SER A 134 -3.10 -9.50 27.86
N PRO A 135 -3.25 -10.60 28.62
CA PRO A 135 -3.10 -11.95 28.08
C PRO A 135 -4.17 -12.29 27.02
N PHE A 136 -5.34 -11.63 27.07
CA PHE A 136 -6.42 -11.82 26.09
C PHE A 136 -6.11 -11.20 24.72
N ALA A 137 -5.09 -10.34 24.63
CA ALA A 137 -4.73 -9.67 23.39
C ALA A 137 -3.93 -10.53 22.40
N ILE A 138 -3.33 -11.66 22.84
CA ILE A 138 -2.42 -12.46 22.01
C ILE A 138 -3.09 -12.87 20.70
N GLY A 139 -4.23 -13.56 20.75
CA GLY A 139 -4.92 -14.04 19.55
C GLY A 139 -5.42 -12.91 18.64
N VAL A 140 -5.84 -11.78 19.22
CA VAL A 140 -6.25 -10.59 18.45
C VAL A 140 -5.06 -10.01 17.69
N LEU A 141 -3.91 -9.89 18.34
CA LEU A 141 -2.69 -9.35 17.74
C LEU A 141 -2.10 -10.30 16.70
N GLU A 142 -2.20 -11.62 16.87
CA GLU A 142 -1.80 -12.60 15.84
C GLU A 142 -2.62 -12.44 14.56
N LEU A 143 -3.94 -12.28 14.69
CA LEU A 143 -4.83 -12.01 13.56
C LEU A 143 -4.54 -10.66 12.92
N LEU A 144 -4.29 -9.63 13.73
CA LEU A 144 -3.90 -8.30 13.24
C LEU A 144 -2.59 -8.36 12.46
N PHE A 145 -1.56 -9.04 12.96
CA PHE A 145 -0.27 -9.17 12.28
C PHE A 145 -0.40 -9.89 10.94
N LYS A 146 -1.19 -10.97 10.89
CA LYS A 146 -1.52 -11.62 9.62
C LYS A 146 -2.16 -10.64 8.63
N LYS A 147 -3.07 -9.80 9.12
CA LYS A 147 -3.76 -8.78 8.30
C LYS A 147 -2.81 -7.66 7.85
N ILE A 148 -1.95 -7.15 8.73
CA ILE A 148 -0.91 -6.16 8.43
C ILE A 148 -0.01 -6.66 7.30
N ARG A 149 0.50 -7.90 7.43
CA ARG A 149 1.38 -8.52 6.42
C ARG A 149 0.67 -8.67 5.08
N ARG A 150 -0.60 -9.12 5.09
CA ARG A 150 -1.42 -9.20 3.87
C ARG A 150 -1.62 -7.82 3.24
N CYS A 151 -1.94 -6.80 4.05
CA CYS A 151 -2.14 -5.43 3.60
C CYS A 151 -0.86 -4.86 2.96
N ALA A 152 0.31 -5.11 3.56
CA ALA A 152 1.60 -4.69 3.01
C ALA A 152 1.88 -5.33 1.65
N ASN A 153 1.74 -6.67 1.57
CA ASN A 153 1.95 -7.41 0.33
C ASN A 153 1.00 -6.94 -0.77
N VAL A 154 -0.28 -6.81 -0.46
CA VAL A 154 -1.28 -6.35 -1.42
C VAL A 154 -0.97 -4.94 -1.94
N TYR A 155 -0.60 -4.00 -1.07
CA TYR A 155 -0.31 -2.64 -1.47
C TYR A 155 0.98 -2.54 -2.28
N TYR A 156 2.09 -3.02 -1.72
CA TYR A 156 3.41 -2.80 -2.31
C TYR A 156 3.77 -3.80 -3.38
N ILE A 157 3.51 -5.09 -3.15
CA ILE A 157 4.02 -6.18 -3.98
C ILE A 157 3.02 -6.50 -5.08
N ASP A 158 1.79 -6.89 -4.72
CA ASP A 158 0.79 -7.34 -5.69
C ASP A 158 0.31 -6.21 -6.63
N VAL A 159 0.37 -4.96 -6.18
CA VAL A 159 -0.08 -3.79 -6.96
C VAL A 159 1.10 -3.00 -7.49
N TYR A 160 1.88 -2.31 -6.64
CA TYR A 160 2.84 -1.34 -7.15
C TYR A 160 4.11 -1.97 -7.74
N ASP A 161 4.60 -3.09 -7.22
CA ASP A 161 5.74 -3.79 -7.83
C ASP A 161 5.33 -4.39 -9.18
N VAL A 162 4.18 -5.08 -9.23
CA VAL A 162 3.60 -5.58 -10.49
C VAL A 162 3.39 -4.45 -11.51
N LEU A 163 2.78 -3.34 -11.10
CA LEU A 163 2.54 -2.19 -11.99
C LEU A 163 3.85 -1.60 -12.53
N GLN A 164 4.85 -1.39 -11.68
CA GLN A 164 6.15 -0.85 -12.10
C GLN A 164 6.84 -1.75 -13.12
N ASN A 165 6.77 -3.07 -12.92
CA ASN A 165 7.37 -4.05 -13.82
C ASN A 165 6.61 -4.23 -15.14
N ASN A 166 5.41 -3.65 -15.27
CA ASN A 166 4.54 -3.78 -16.45
C ASN A 166 4.12 -2.44 -17.08
N LEU A 167 4.76 -1.33 -16.71
CA LEU A 167 4.43 0.00 -17.25
C LEU A 167 4.42 0.05 -18.79
N ASN A 168 5.45 -0.53 -19.40
CA ASN A 168 5.59 -0.61 -20.86
C ASN A 168 4.50 -1.44 -21.56
N LYS A 169 3.76 -2.25 -20.79
CA LYS A 169 2.69 -3.12 -21.27
C LYS A 169 1.29 -2.57 -20.99
N LEU A 170 1.14 -1.45 -20.27
CA LEU A 170 -0.18 -0.85 -20.01
C LEU A 170 -0.97 -0.57 -21.30
N LYS A 171 -0.27 -0.28 -22.41
CA LYS A 171 -0.89 -0.09 -23.72
C LYS A 171 -1.67 -1.31 -24.26
N THR A 172 -1.50 -2.52 -23.70
CA THR A 172 -2.25 -3.72 -24.12
C THR A 172 -3.67 -3.76 -23.55
N LEU A 173 -3.92 -3.09 -22.43
CA LEU A 173 -5.23 -3.02 -21.78
C LEU A 173 -6.24 -2.21 -22.61
N SER A 174 -7.55 -2.37 -22.40
CA SER A 174 -8.54 -1.49 -23.04
C SER A 174 -8.47 -0.07 -22.47
N LEU A 175 -9.05 0.93 -23.15
CA LEU A 175 -9.19 2.27 -22.59
C LEU A 175 -10.00 2.24 -21.28
N GLU A 176 -11.09 1.47 -21.24
CA GLU A 176 -11.92 1.28 -20.05
C GLU A 176 -11.11 0.75 -18.85
N ASP A 177 -10.29 -0.27 -19.08
CA ASP A 177 -9.43 -0.85 -18.05
C ASP A 177 -8.39 0.16 -17.54
N ILE A 178 -7.81 0.96 -18.43
CA ILE A 178 -6.83 1.99 -18.08
C ILE A 178 -7.47 3.11 -17.24
N VAL A 179 -8.66 3.59 -17.61
CA VAL A 179 -9.40 4.59 -16.84
C VAL A 179 -9.78 4.06 -15.45
N LEU A 180 -10.27 2.80 -15.39
CA LEU A 180 -10.62 2.16 -14.14
C LEU A 180 -9.39 1.95 -13.24
N LEU A 181 -8.28 1.47 -13.82
CA LEU A 181 -7.02 1.27 -13.11
C LEU A 181 -6.53 2.57 -12.46
N ARG A 182 -6.48 3.66 -13.23
CA ARG A 182 -6.05 4.96 -12.69
C ARG A 182 -6.95 5.43 -11.54
N THR A 183 -8.26 5.33 -11.72
CA THR A 183 -9.24 5.74 -10.70
C THR A 183 -9.03 4.95 -9.40
N ARG A 184 -8.90 3.63 -9.51
CA ARG A 184 -8.68 2.75 -8.35
C ARG A 184 -7.33 2.98 -7.69
N LEU A 185 -6.27 3.26 -8.44
CA LEU A 185 -4.95 3.60 -7.87
C LEU A 185 -4.99 4.89 -7.02
N LEU A 186 -5.75 5.91 -7.44
CA LEU A 186 -5.91 7.15 -6.66
C LEU A 186 -6.65 6.89 -5.34
N GLU A 187 -7.72 6.09 -5.37
CA GLU A 187 -8.45 5.69 -4.16
C GLU A 187 -7.56 4.86 -3.23
N PHE A 188 -6.74 3.97 -3.80
CA PHE A 188 -5.82 3.10 -3.09
C PHE A 188 -4.73 3.89 -2.36
N GLU A 189 -4.16 4.91 -3.02
CA GLU A 189 -3.21 5.83 -2.39
C GLU A 189 -3.86 6.64 -1.26
N ALA A 190 -5.04 7.21 -1.50
CA ALA A 190 -5.77 7.97 -0.48
C ALA A 190 -6.07 7.12 0.77
N ALA A 191 -6.49 5.87 0.59
CA ALA A 191 -6.73 4.93 1.69
C ALA A 191 -5.46 4.66 2.51
N LYS A 192 -4.31 4.48 1.83
CA LYS A 192 -3.01 4.30 2.50
C LYS A 192 -2.58 5.55 3.26
N ILE A 193 -2.74 6.75 2.70
CA ILE A 193 -2.42 8.02 3.37
C ILE A 193 -3.26 8.17 4.64
N LYS A 194 -4.57 7.91 4.55
CA LYS A 194 -5.47 7.95 5.70
C LYS A 194 -5.00 7.00 6.81
N LEU A 195 -4.73 5.74 6.46
CA LEU A 195 -4.26 4.74 7.41
C LEU A 195 -2.96 5.16 8.10
N LYS A 196 -2.00 5.73 7.37
CA LYS A 196 -0.76 6.26 7.95
C LYS A 196 -1.03 7.38 8.95
N ASN A 197 -1.96 8.28 8.64
CA ASN A 197 -2.34 9.38 9.55
C ASN A 197 -3.01 8.85 10.83
N ASP A 198 -3.83 7.80 10.73
CA ASP A 198 -4.45 7.15 11.90
C ASP A 198 -3.39 6.47 12.82
N ILE A 199 -2.27 6.02 12.23
CA ILE A 199 -1.17 5.38 12.95
C ILE A 199 -0.14 6.40 13.46
N ALA A 200 -0.08 7.61 12.89
CA ALA A 200 0.90 8.61 13.22
C ALA A 200 0.99 8.91 14.74
N PRO A 201 2.18 9.22 15.26
CA PRO A 201 2.32 9.67 16.63
C PRO A 201 1.59 11.01 16.82
N ASP A 202 0.77 11.10 17.85
CA ASP A 202 0.01 12.30 18.19
C ASP A 202 0.69 13.14 19.30
N GLY A 203 1.89 12.72 19.72
CA GLY A 203 2.68 13.38 20.76
C GLY A 203 2.13 13.21 22.18
N LYS A 204 1.09 12.39 22.37
CA LYS A 204 0.46 12.17 23.67
C LYS A 204 0.99 10.91 24.36
N VAL A 205 0.85 10.86 25.68
CA VAL A 205 1.01 9.61 26.43
C VAL A 205 -0.12 8.68 26.00
N ILE A 206 0.24 7.58 25.35
CA ILE A 206 -0.73 6.59 24.86
C ILE A 206 -1.34 5.86 26.05
N THR A 207 -2.66 6.03 26.25
CA THR A 207 -3.43 5.19 27.17
C THR A 207 -3.72 3.81 26.55
N GLU A 208 -4.19 2.86 27.35
CA GLU A 208 -4.62 1.55 26.82
C GLU A 208 -5.74 1.70 25.79
N ASN A 209 -6.69 2.60 26.02
CA ASN A 209 -7.79 2.88 25.09
C ASN A 209 -7.28 3.49 23.78
N ASP A 210 -6.30 4.40 23.82
CA ASP A 210 -5.69 4.97 22.61
C ASP A 210 -4.95 3.90 21.80
N ALA A 211 -4.27 2.98 22.51
CA ALA A 211 -3.57 1.87 21.87
C ALA A 211 -4.55 0.90 21.18
N LEU A 212 -5.67 0.60 21.83
CA LEU A 212 -6.72 -0.24 21.26
C LEU A 212 -7.39 0.42 20.05
N ALA A 213 -7.75 1.70 20.15
CA ALA A 213 -8.31 2.46 19.03
C ALA A 213 -7.37 2.47 17.82
N LYS A 214 -6.05 2.60 18.04
CA LYS A 214 -5.06 2.52 16.96
C LYS A 214 -5.02 1.13 16.31
N VAL A 215 -5.10 0.05 17.11
CA VAL A 215 -5.21 -1.32 16.59
C VAL A 215 -6.48 -1.53 15.76
N GLU A 216 -7.61 -0.98 16.19
CA GLU A 216 -8.88 -1.02 15.46
C GLU A 216 -8.81 -0.26 14.14
N SER A 217 -8.23 0.95 14.13
CA SER A 217 -7.98 1.72 12.91
C SER A 217 -7.09 0.97 11.92
N ILE A 218 -6.06 0.28 12.40
CA ILE A 218 -5.21 -0.58 11.55
C ILE A 218 -6.03 -1.71 10.94
N HIS A 219 -6.86 -2.38 11.75
CA HIS A 219 -7.70 -3.45 11.27
C HIS A 219 -8.64 -2.98 10.14
N ALA A 220 -9.36 -1.89 10.37
CA ALA A 220 -10.32 -1.32 9.42
C ALA A 220 -9.64 -0.79 8.15
N GLY A 221 -8.52 -0.07 8.30
CA GLY A 221 -7.77 0.45 7.16
C GLY A 221 -7.16 -0.65 6.30
N CYS A 222 -6.66 -1.73 6.92
CA CYS A 222 -6.18 -2.89 6.17
C CYS A 222 -7.31 -3.57 5.37
N ASP A 223 -8.50 -3.74 5.95
CA ASP A 223 -9.64 -4.32 5.23
C ASP A 223 -10.03 -3.48 4.03
N HIS A 224 -10.06 -2.16 4.19
CA HIS A 224 -10.38 -1.25 3.11
C HIS A 224 -9.37 -1.33 1.96
N ILE A 225 -8.06 -1.31 2.28
CA ILE A 225 -7.00 -1.49 1.28
C ILE A 225 -7.13 -2.84 0.59
N ILE A 226 -7.30 -3.93 1.33
CA ILE A 226 -7.45 -5.26 0.73
C ILE A 226 -8.63 -5.32 -0.24
N VAL A 227 -9.77 -4.70 0.10
CA VAL A 227 -10.94 -4.63 -0.78
C VAL A 227 -10.67 -3.82 -2.04
N LEU A 228 -10.09 -2.63 -1.92
CA LEU A 228 -9.76 -1.77 -3.08
C LEU A 228 -8.79 -2.45 -4.05
N SER A 229 -7.93 -3.34 -3.55
CA SER A 229 -6.94 -4.03 -4.38
C SER A 229 -7.52 -5.03 -5.38
N TYR A 230 -8.75 -5.52 -5.18
CA TYR A 230 -9.29 -6.60 -6.01
C TYR A 230 -9.44 -6.17 -7.47
N ASP A 231 -10.05 -5.02 -7.72
CA ASP A 231 -10.22 -4.48 -9.07
C ASP A 231 -8.87 -4.18 -9.72
N ILE A 232 -7.94 -3.57 -8.96
CA ILE A 232 -6.60 -3.23 -9.45
C ILE A 232 -5.87 -4.50 -9.92
N ARG A 233 -5.80 -5.51 -9.06
CA ARG A 233 -5.15 -6.78 -9.37
C ARG A 233 -5.83 -7.52 -10.52
N TYR A 234 -7.16 -7.46 -10.58
CA TYR A 234 -7.91 -8.05 -11.69
C TYR A 234 -7.51 -7.44 -13.03
N ILE A 235 -7.36 -6.12 -13.09
CA ILE A 235 -6.90 -5.42 -14.29
C ILE A 235 -5.44 -5.74 -14.60
N LEU A 236 -4.55 -5.68 -13.59
CA LEU A 236 -3.13 -5.97 -13.78
C LEU A 236 -2.88 -7.40 -14.30
N ASN A 237 -3.72 -8.37 -13.92
CA ASN A 237 -3.65 -9.76 -14.43
C ASN A 237 -4.06 -9.92 -15.90
N ARG A 238 -4.59 -8.87 -16.54
CA ARG A 238 -4.97 -8.86 -17.96
C ARG A 238 -3.89 -8.24 -18.85
N ILE A 239 -2.74 -7.88 -18.27
CA ILE A 239 -1.58 -7.42 -19.03
C ILE A 239 -0.87 -8.64 -19.64
N ASP A 240 -0.80 -8.69 -20.97
CA ASP A 240 -0.06 -9.70 -21.75
C ASP A 240 1.47 -9.49 -21.71
#